data_AF-A0A9W6Z447-F1
#
_entry.id   AF-A0A9W6Z447-F1
#
_cell.length_a   1.000
_cell.length_b   1.000
_cell.length_c   1.000
_cell.angle_alpha   90.00
_cell.angle_beta   90.00
_cell.angle_gamma   90.00
#
_symmetry.space_group_name_H-M   'P 1'
#
loop_
_entity.id
_entity.type
_entity.pdbx_description
1 polymer ?
#
loop_
_entity_poly.entity_id
_entity_poly.type
_entity_poly.pdbx_seq_one_letter_code
_entity_poly.pdbx_strand_id
1 'polypeptide(L)'
;MKLIWNSSNLSTTNTNTDWHTYELDWTEDSLTWSIDGKAGRVLYKNDTYNATTGKYAFPQTPSRIQLSIWPGGDASNAPGTIAWAGGLVDWDASDFEDPGYLYAMLDSIDVECYDPPSGTVKNGTKSYVYKNNQKDWTSDSVMITDQDTIIGDLNGSGLDRNLDDDKSSSSASKSSSKQWKWLQD
;
A
#
# COMPACT_ATOMS: atom_id res chain seq x y z
N MET A 1 6.10 -4.19 -13.76
CA MET A 1 5.46 -3.05 -13.05
C MET A 1 5.59 -1.78 -13.88
N LYS A 2 4.50 -1.11 -14.27
CA LYS A 2 4.56 0.17 -14.99
C LYS A 2 4.60 1.31 -13.98
N LEU A 3 5.68 2.09 -13.93
CA LEU A 3 5.70 3.37 -13.22
C LEU A 3 4.89 4.36 -14.06
N ILE A 4 3.77 4.86 -13.54
CA ILE A 4 2.72 5.52 -14.33
C ILE A 4 2.83 7.03 -14.18
N TRP A 5 2.75 7.75 -15.32
CA TRP A 5 2.71 9.21 -15.53
C TRP A 5 3.82 10.02 -14.80
N ASN A 6 4.61 10.79 -15.56
CA ASN A 6 5.78 11.56 -15.09
C ASN A 6 6.99 10.74 -14.57
N SER A 7 7.11 9.47 -14.93
CA SER A 7 8.36 8.71 -14.79
C SER A 7 9.19 8.80 -16.07
N SER A 8 10.52 8.78 -15.91
CA SER A 8 11.41 8.53 -17.03
C SER A 8 11.26 7.07 -17.50
N ASN A 9 11.52 6.82 -18.78
CA ASN A 9 11.52 5.45 -19.31
C ASN A 9 12.80 4.75 -18.85
N LEU A 10 12.70 3.91 -17.83
CA LEU A 10 13.78 3.04 -17.41
C LEU A 10 13.80 1.79 -18.28
N SER A 11 14.86 1.63 -19.08
CA SER A 11 15.14 0.35 -19.73
C SER A 11 15.69 -0.63 -18.70
N THR A 12 14.96 -1.70 -18.42
CA THR A 12 15.43 -2.88 -17.68
C THR A 12 15.18 -4.15 -18.50
N THR A 13 15.56 -5.32 -17.97
CA THR A 13 15.28 -6.60 -18.60
C THR A 13 13.79 -6.96 -18.48
N ASN A 14 13.40 -8.22 -18.75
CA ASN A 14 11.99 -8.55 -18.86
C ASN A 14 11.32 -8.58 -17.48
N THR A 15 10.41 -7.64 -17.23
CA THR A 15 9.74 -7.48 -15.94
C THR A 15 8.80 -8.61 -15.53
N ASN A 16 8.57 -9.59 -16.41
CA ASN A 16 7.68 -10.72 -16.17
C ASN A 16 8.43 -12.03 -15.94
N THR A 17 9.71 -12.12 -16.34
CA THR A 17 10.51 -13.34 -16.24
C THR A 17 11.76 -13.18 -15.39
N ASP A 18 12.29 -11.96 -15.30
CA ASP A 18 13.53 -11.67 -14.58
C ASP A 18 13.22 -11.05 -13.22
N TRP A 19 14.09 -11.32 -12.25
CA TRP A 19 14.01 -10.69 -10.94
C TRP A 19 14.49 -9.25 -11.00
N HIS A 20 13.74 -8.36 -10.35
CA HIS A 20 14.07 -6.95 -10.23
C HIS A 20 13.92 -6.47 -8.79
N THR A 21 14.80 -5.56 -8.39
CA THR A 21 14.65 -4.85 -7.12
C THR A 21 13.86 -3.56 -7.38
N TYR A 22 12.65 -3.49 -6.83
CA TYR A 22 11.84 -2.28 -6.78
C TYR A 22 12.04 -1.59 -5.44
N GLU A 23 12.49 -0.34 -5.46
CA GLU A 23 12.82 0.41 -4.25
C GLU A 23 12.01 1.70 -4.16
N LEU A 24 11.56 2.00 -2.95
CA LEU A 24 10.97 3.27 -2.56
C LEU A 24 11.84 3.91 -1.48
N ASP A 25 12.61 4.92 -1.84
CA ASP A 25 13.33 5.75 -0.87
C ASP A 25 12.49 6.98 -0.54
N TRP A 26 11.98 7.03 0.69
CA TRP A 26 11.00 8.03 1.12
C TRP A 26 11.50 8.82 2.33
N THR A 27 11.78 10.09 2.09
CA THR A 27 12.21 11.07 3.09
C THR A 27 11.18 12.20 3.22
N GLU A 28 11.40 13.12 4.16
CA GLU A 28 10.51 14.27 4.37
C GLU A 28 10.37 15.17 3.14
N ASP A 29 11.41 15.23 2.31
CA ASP A 29 11.51 16.18 1.20
C ASP A 29 11.34 15.53 -0.17
N SER A 30 11.55 14.22 -0.28
CA SER A 30 11.48 13.52 -1.56
C SER A 30 11.07 12.06 -1.44
N LEU A 31 10.46 11.55 -2.51
CA LEU A 31 10.13 10.15 -2.71
C LEU A 31 10.72 9.70 -4.05
N THR A 32 11.61 8.73 -3.99
CA THR A 32 12.30 8.18 -5.17
C THR A 32 11.84 6.76 -5.43
N TRP A 33 11.50 6.48 -6.69
CA TRP A 33 11.22 5.14 -7.18
C TRP A 33 12.40 4.66 -8.02
N SER A 34 12.98 3.52 -7.65
CA SER A 34 14.10 2.93 -8.37
C SER A 34 13.80 1.49 -8.82
N ILE A 35 14.42 1.09 -9.92
CA ILE A 35 14.44 -0.29 -10.41
C ILE A 35 15.91 -0.68 -10.60
N ASP A 36 16.34 -1.76 -9.94
CA ASP A 36 17.71 -2.27 -10.01
C ASP A 36 18.76 -1.19 -9.69
N GLY A 37 18.50 -0.39 -8.65
CA GLY A 37 19.35 0.70 -8.19
C GLY A 37 19.33 1.96 -9.08
N LYS A 38 18.50 2.00 -10.13
CA LYS A 38 18.37 3.18 -11.02
C LYS A 38 17.09 3.94 -10.73
N ALA A 39 17.23 5.20 -10.33
CA ALA A 39 16.09 6.10 -10.11
C ALA A 39 15.32 6.38 -11.41
N GLY A 40 14.03 6.06 -11.42
CA GLY A 40 13.13 6.29 -12.56
C GLY A 40 12.20 7.47 -12.38
N ARG A 41 11.93 7.83 -11.12
CA ARG A 41 11.13 8.99 -10.74
C ARG A 41 11.59 9.51 -9.40
N VAL A 42 11.63 10.84 -9.27
CA VAL A 42 11.77 11.54 -8.00
C VAL A 42 10.59 12.50 -7.90
N LEU A 43 9.86 12.46 -6.79
CA LEU A 43 8.84 13.42 -6.43
C LEU A 43 9.37 14.28 -5.29
N TYR A 44 9.55 15.57 -5.52
CA TYR A 44 9.91 16.50 -4.45
C TYR A 44 8.65 17.07 -3.79
N LYS A 45 8.67 17.21 -2.46
CA LYS A 45 7.55 17.75 -1.68
C LYS A 45 7.15 19.14 -2.14
N ASN A 46 8.12 20.00 -2.42
CA ASN A 46 7.89 21.38 -2.89
C ASN A 46 7.05 21.46 -4.18
N ASP A 47 7.19 20.48 -5.08
CA ASP A 47 6.43 20.39 -6.34
C ASP A 47 4.96 20.01 -6.12
N THR A 48 4.59 19.59 -4.92
CA THR A 48 3.22 19.16 -4.57
C THR A 48 2.41 20.23 -3.85
N TYR A 49 2.93 21.47 -3.73
CA TYR A 49 2.22 22.53 -3.02
C TYR A 49 0.92 22.92 -3.74
N ASN A 50 -0.20 22.77 -3.04
CA ASN A 50 -1.50 23.19 -3.52
C ASN A 50 -1.86 24.55 -2.89
N ALA A 51 -1.78 25.62 -3.69
CA ALA A 51 -2.03 26.98 -3.24
C ALA A 51 -3.48 27.23 -2.77
N THR A 52 -4.46 26.46 -3.26
CA THR A 52 -5.87 26.57 -2.84
C THR A 52 -6.07 26.04 -1.43
N THR A 53 -5.41 24.94 -1.09
CA THR A 53 -5.53 24.30 0.24
C THR A 53 -4.47 24.75 1.23
N GLY A 54 -3.38 25.37 0.77
CA GLY A 54 -2.22 25.75 1.58
C GLY A 54 -1.40 24.54 2.07
N LYS A 55 -1.51 23.39 1.39
CA LYS A 55 -0.92 22.12 1.82
C LYS A 55 -0.09 21.47 0.72
N TYR A 56 0.90 20.69 1.13
CA TYR A 56 1.63 19.80 0.24
C TYR A 56 0.85 18.50 0.04
N ALA A 57 0.54 18.16 -1.21
CA ALA A 57 0.00 16.86 -1.61
C ALA A 57 1.12 15.81 -1.69
N PHE A 58 1.94 15.75 -0.65
CA PHE A 58 3.07 14.83 -0.52
C PHE A 58 2.75 13.80 0.58
N PRO A 59 3.02 12.50 0.37
CA PRO A 59 2.87 11.50 1.41
C PRO A 59 3.80 11.86 2.58
N GLN A 60 3.24 11.95 3.80
CA GLN A 60 3.96 12.48 4.96
C GLN A 60 3.54 11.84 6.29
N THR A 61 2.85 10.70 6.25
CA THR A 61 2.34 10.02 7.45
C THR A 61 2.66 8.52 7.41
N PRO A 62 2.81 7.84 8.56
CA PRO A 62 3.12 6.42 8.59
C PRO A 62 2.20 5.61 7.67
N SER A 63 2.80 4.71 6.89
CA SER A 63 2.13 3.95 5.85
C SER A 63 2.42 2.46 5.98
N ARG A 64 1.62 1.64 5.31
CA ARG A 64 1.78 0.17 5.27
C ARG A 64 2.13 -0.29 3.86
N ILE A 65 2.93 -1.34 3.77
CA ILE A 65 3.23 -2.02 2.49
C ILE A 65 2.07 -2.97 2.20
N GLN A 66 1.55 -2.91 0.97
CA GLN A 66 0.54 -3.84 0.47
C GLN A 66 0.99 -4.38 -0.88
N LEU A 67 0.86 -5.69 -1.03
CA LEU A 67 1.14 -6.40 -2.28
C LEU A 67 -0.13 -7.13 -2.70
N SER A 68 -0.57 -6.93 -3.93
CA SER A 68 -1.76 -7.57 -4.47
C SER A 68 -1.62 -7.77 -5.97
N ILE A 69 -2.26 -8.83 -6.47
CA ILE A 69 -2.47 -9.06 -7.90
C ILE A 69 -3.98 -9.00 -8.13
N TRP A 70 -4.42 -8.29 -9.16
CA TRP A 70 -5.85 -8.18 -9.48
C TRP A 70 -6.05 -7.87 -10.97
N PRO A 71 -7.17 -8.31 -11.58
CA PRO A 71 -7.43 -8.12 -13.00
C PRO A 71 -7.92 -6.70 -13.29
N GLY A 72 -7.01 -5.76 -13.54
CA GLY A 72 -7.36 -4.37 -13.87
C GLY A 72 -8.25 -4.24 -15.12
N GLY A 73 -8.08 -5.15 -16.08
CA GLY A 73 -8.86 -5.26 -17.31
C GLY A 73 -10.16 -6.06 -17.18
N ASP A 74 -10.61 -6.41 -15.97
CA ASP A 74 -11.87 -7.13 -15.80
C ASP A 74 -13.05 -6.33 -16.39
N ALA A 75 -13.96 -7.00 -17.09
CA ALA A 75 -15.09 -6.36 -17.77
C ALA A 75 -16.07 -5.65 -16.83
N SER A 76 -16.06 -5.98 -15.53
CA SER A 76 -16.87 -5.33 -14.50
C SER A 76 -16.27 -4.01 -13.99
N ASN A 77 -14.98 -3.74 -14.28
CA ASN A 77 -14.33 -2.50 -13.86
C ASN A 77 -14.81 -1.28 -14.66
N ALA A 78 -14.61 -0.09 -14.09
CA ALA A 78 -14.87 1.16 -14.81
C ALA A 78 -14.03 1.25 -16.11
N PRO A 79 -14.56 1.83 -17.21
CA PRO A 79 -13.85 1.90 -18.49
C PRO A 79 -12.45 2.55 -18.42
N GLY A 80 -12.28 3.55 -17.57
CA GLY A 80 -10.98 4.19 -17.36
C GLY A 80 -9.94 3.26 -16.72
N THR A 81 -10.37 2.37 -15.83
CA THR A 81 -9.53 1.35 -15.19
C THR A 81 -9.10 0.29 -16.19
N ILE A 82 -10.04 -0.18 -17.02
CA ILE A 82 -9.76 -1.14 -18.10
C ILE A 82 -8.76 -0.55 -19.08
N ALA A 83 -8.98 0.69 -19.52
CA ALA A 83 -8.07 1.38 -20.43
C ALA A 83 -6.68 1.61 -19.80
N TRP A 84 -6.63 1.96 -18.52
CA TRP A 84 -5.40 2.12 -17.76
C TRP A 84 -4.60 0.81 -17.65
N ALA A 85 -5.29 -0.31 -17.45
CA ALA A 85 -4.71 -1.64 -17.37
C ALA A 85 -4.18 -2.16 -18.73
N GLY A 86 -4.54 -1.49 -19.82
CA GLY A 86 -4.10 -1.84 -21.18
C GLY A 86 -5.16 -2.55 -22.03
N GLY A 87 -6.39 -2.68 -21.54
CA GLY A 87 -7.49 -3.35 -22.25
C GLY A 87 -8.18 -4.40 -21.39
N LEU A 88 -9.09 -5.14 -22.00
CA LEU A 88 -9.77 -6.26 -21.35
C LEU A 88 -8.78 -7.41 -21.11
N VAL A 89 -8.96 -8.14 -20.01
CA VAL A 89 -8.28 -9.42 -19.81
C VAL A 89 -8.82 -10.41 -20.84
N ASP A 90 -7.91 -11.01 -21.61
CA ASP A 90 -8.21 -12.18 -22.44
C ASP A 90 -8.05 -13.44 -21.57
N TRP A 91 -9.17 -13.95 -21.06
CA TRP A 91 -9.20 -15.13 -20.20
C TRP A 91 -8.93 -16.43 -20.95
N ASP A 92 -8.97 -16.41 -22.29
CA ASP A 92 -8.65 -17.55 -23.16
C ASP A 92 -7.19 -17.49 -23.66
N ALA A 93 -6.37 -16.57 -23.15
CA ALA A 93 -4.97 -16.45 -23.54
C ALA A 93 -4.16 -17.70 -23.13
N SER A 94 -3.20 -18.09 -23.96
CA SER A 94 -2.33 -19.27 -23.72
C SER A 94 -1.57 -19.21 -22.39
N ASP A 95 -1.32 -18.01 -21.86
CA ASP A 95 -0.64 -17.80 -20.58
C ASP A 95 -1.41 -18.39 -19.39
N PHE A 96 -2.70 -18.70 -19.56
CA PHE A 96 -3.52 -19.40 -18.55
C PHE A 96 -3.48 -20.93 -18.67
N GLU A 97 -2.89 -21.51 -19.72
CA GLU A 97 -2.94 -22.97 -19.94
C GLU A 97 -1.91 -23.75 -19.09
N ASP A 98 -0.71 -23.21 -18.91
CA ASP A 98 0.37 -23.80 -18.11
C ASP A 98 1.08 -22.68 -17.33
N PRO A 99 0.98 -22.62 -15.99
CA PRO A 99 0.56 -23.67 -15.05
C PRO A 99 -0.93 -23.69 -14.67
N GLY A 100 -1.82 -23.07 -15.46
CA GLY A 100 -3.25 -23.00 -15.13
C GLY A 100 -3.68 -21.78 -14.32
N TYR A 101 -2.73 -20.91 -13.94
CA TYR A 101 -2.98 -19.69 -13.16
C TYR A 101 -1.88 -18.66 -13.37
N LEU A 102 -2.24 -17.38 -13.18
CA LEU A 102 -1.27 -16.29 -13.13
C LEU A 102 -0.78 -16.08 -11.69
N TYR A 103 0.49 -15.78 -11.55
CA TYR A 103 1.12 -15.51 -10.26
C TYR A 103 2.08 -14.33 -10.37
N ALA A 104 2.35 -13.69 -9.24
CA ALA A 104 3.48 -12.80 -9.06
C ALA A 104 4.39 -13.41 -7.99
N MET A 105 5.69 -13.45 -8.26
CA MET A 105 6.66 -13.95 -7.29
C MET A 105 7.30 -12.79 -6.54
N LEU A 106 7.54 -13.00 -5.26
CA LEU A 106 8.25 -12.09 -4.36
C LEU A 106 9.32 -12.90 -3.65
N ASP A 107 10.58 -12.51 -3.80
CA ASP A 107 11.70 -13.17 -3.14
C ASP A 107 11.88 -12.63 -1.71
N SER A 108 12.07 -11.32 -1.58
CA SER A 108 12.26 -10.66 -0.28
C SER A 108 11.63 -9.27 -0.23
N ILE A 109 11.31 -8.83 0.99
CA ILE A 109 11.03 -7.43 1.33
C ILE A 109 12.04 -7.00 2.39
N ASP A 110 12.74 -5.91 2.13
CA ASP A 110 13.57 -5.23 3.11
C ASP A 110 12.98 -3.86 3.42
N VAL A 111 13.00 -3.46 4.69
CA VAL A 111 12.41 -2.19 5.16
C VAL A 111 13.35 -1.52 6.14
N GLU A 112 13.82 -0.33 5.78
CA GLU A 112 14.56 0.56 6.65
C GLU A 112 13.70 1.78 6.99
N CYS A 113 13.65 2.12 8.28
CA CYS A 113 12.92 3.29 8.76
C CYS A 113 13.88 4.42 9.07
N TYR A 114 13.65 5.59 8.46
CA TYR A 114 14.30 6.82 8.89
C TYR A 114 13.84 7.29 10.27
N ASP A 115 14.63 8.18 10.87
CA ASP A 115 14.21 8.91 12.05
C ASP A 115 12.93 9.71 11.76
N PRO A 116 12.00 9.81 12.73
CA PRO A 116 10.79 10.60 12.55
C PRO A 116 11.12 12.09 12.44
N PRO A 117 10.25 12.88 11.77
CA PRO A 117 10.49 14.29 11.56
C PRO A 117 10.81 15.07 12.84
N SER A 118 11.64 16.11 12.68
CA SER A 118 11.96 17.01 13.78
C SER A 118 10.68 17.60 14.40
N GLY A 119 10.59 17.60 15.73
CA GLY A 119 9.40 18.05 16.45
C GLY A 119 8.29 17.00 16.59
N THR A 120 8.48 15.78 16.08
CA THR A 120 7.57 14.66 16.37
C THR A 120 7.49 14.44 17.87
N VAL A 121 6.27 14.46 18.41
CA VAL A 121 6.03 14.19 19.83
C VAL A 121 6.25 12.70 20.10
N LYS A 122 7.18 12.38 21.00
CA LYS A 122 7.53 11.02 21.39
C LYS A 122 7.14 10.78 22.85
N ASN A 123 6.03 10.09 23.07
CA ASN A 123 5.52 9.66 24.37
C ASN A 123 5.49 8.12 24.45
N GLY A 124 6.53 7.47 23.90
CA GLY A 124 6.66 6.03 23.83
C GLY A 124 7.56 5.62 22.66
N THR A 125 7.63 4.31 22.40
CA THR A 125 8.50 3.73 21.37
C THR A 125 7.82 2.68 20.50
N LYS A 126 6.54 2.37 20.73
CA LYS A 126 5.88 1.21 20.14
C LYS A 126 5.19 1.49 18.80
N SER A 127 4.44 2.59 18.70
CA SER A 127 3.52 2.80 17.60
C SER A 127 3.33 4.28 17.25
N TYR A 128 2.82 4.52 16.04
CA TYR A 128 2.36 5.82 15.59
C TYR A 128 0.85 5.96 15.78
N VAL A 129 0.41 7.07 16.35
CA VAL A 129 -1.01 7.40 16.50
C VAL A 129 -1.29 8.82 16.01
N TYR A 130 -2.48 9.03 15.49
CA TYR A 130 -2.96 10.36 15.15
C TYR A 130 -3.49 11.06 16.40
N LYS A 131 -3.05 12.30 16.63
CA LYS A 131 -3.56 13.18 17.68
C LYS A 131 -5.06 13.41 17.47
N ASN A 132 -5.83 13.43 18.55
CA ASN A 132 -7.30 13.62 18.56
C ASN A 132 -7.78 14.92 17.91
N ASN A 133 -6.89 15.80 17.46
CA ASN A 133 -7.24 17.07 16.83
C ASN A 133 -7.33 17.03 15.29
N GLN A 134 -7.06 15.88 14.64
CA GLN A 134 -7.48 15.40 13.29
C GLN A 134 -7.55 16.39 12.10
N LYS A 135 -7.07 17.62 12.25
CA LYS A 135 -7.53 18.72 11.40
C LYS A 135 -7.07 18.57 9.96
N ASP A 136 -5.92 17.95 9.73
CA ASP A 136 -5.25 18.03 8.43
C ASP A 136 -4.61 16.72 7.93
N TRP A 137 -4.60 15.64 8.72
CA TRP A 137 -3.97 14.33 8.38
C TRP A 137 -2.54 14.47 7.82
N THR A 138 -1.76 15.39 8.38
CA THR A 138 -0.37 15.69 8.02
C THR A 138 0.62 15.07 9.01
N SER A 139 1.92 15.21 8.75
CA SER A 139 2.98 14.74 9.67
C SER A 139 2.79 15.27 11.09
N ASP A 140 2.34 16.51 11.23
CA ASP A 140 2.22 17.21 12.50
C ASP A 140 1.11 16.63 13.40
N SER A 141 0.16 15.89 12.82
CA SER A 141 -0.87 15.18 13.58
C SER A 141 -0.41 13.80 14.06
N VAL A 142 0.79 13.36 13.72
CA VAL A 142 1.34 12.07 14.16
C VAL A 142 2.14 12.24 15.46
N MET A 143 2.05 11.26 16.34
CA MET A 143 2.92 11.12 17.51
C MET A 143 3.29 9.66 17.74
N ILE A 144 4.42 9.43 18.39
CA ILE A 144 4.87 8.09 18.78
C ILE A 144 4.43 7.84 20.22
N THR A 145 3.86 6.67 20.49
CA THR A 145 3.33 6.27 21.80
C THR A 145 3.61 4.80 22.09
N ASP A 146 3.25 4.35 23.30
CA ASP A 146 3.24 2.93 23.68
C ASP A 146 1.88 2.25 23.48
N GLN A 147 0.95 2.91 22.80
CA GLN A 147 -0.38 2.36 22.54
C GLN A 147 -0.32 1.23 21.51
N ASP A 148 -1.21 0.25 21.64
CA ASP A 148 -1.41 -0.75 20.59
C ASP A 148 -2.15 -0.13 19.40
N THR A 149 -1.68 -0.45 18.19
CA THR A 149 -2.39 -0.21 16.94
C THR A 149 -2.91 -1.55 16.43
N ILE A 150 -4.24 -1.73 16.44
CA ILE A 150 -4.88 -2.95 15.95
C ILE A 150 -5.45 -2.67 14.55
N ILE A 151 -5.17 -3.55 13.60
CA ILE A 151 -5.81 -3.58 12.29
C ILE A 151 -6.64 -4.86 12.26
N GLY A 152 -7.91 -4.77 12.64
CA GLY A 152 -8.81 -5.93 12.78
C GLY A 152 -9.21 -6.57 11.45
N ASP A 153 -9.19 -5.79 10.35
CA ASP A 153 -9.42 -6.31 8.99
C ASP A 153 -8.65 -5.51 7.91
N LEU A 154 -8.70 -5.98 6.66
CA LEU A 154 -8.01 -5.35 5.53
C LEU A 154 -8.49 -3.91 5.23
N ASN A 155 -9.75 -3.60 5.57
CA ASN A 155 -10.37 -2.28 5.41
C ASN A 155 -10.15 -1.38 6.63
N GLY A 156 -9.68 -1.94 7.75
CA GLY A 156 -9.43 -1.26 9.00
C GLY A 156 -8.38 -0.18 8.82
N SER A 157 -8.72 1.03 9.26
CA SER A 157 -7.84 2.19 9.23
C SER A 157 -6.83 2.22 10.38
N GLY A 158 -6.97 1.32 11.36
CA GLY A 158 -6.18 1.33 12.60
C GLY A 158 -6.55 2.46 13.57
N LEU A 159 -7.55 3.28 13.23
CA LEU A 159 -8.05 4.37 14.08
C LEU A 159 -9.08 3.89 15.11
N ASP A 160 -9.76 2.79 14.82
CA ASP A 160 -10.71 2.16 15.72
C ASP A 160 -10.11 0.87 16.27
N ARG A 161 -9.87 0.88 17.57
CA ARG A 161 -9.23 -0.21 18.32
C ARG A 161 -10.21 -1.33 18.67
N ASN A 162 -11.51 -1.08 18.52
CA ASN A 162 -12.59 -1.99 18.89
C ASN A 162 -13.25 -2.63 17.65
N LEU A 163 -12.68 -2.46 16.45
CA LEU A 163 -13.23 -3.04 15.20
C LEU A 163 -13.46 -4.57 15.29
N ASP A 164 -12.71 -5.26 16.15
CA ASP A 164 -12.90 -6.69 16.43
C ASP A 164 -13.89 -6.98 17.58
N ASP A 165 -14.10 -6.03 18.50
CA ASP A 165 -14.96 -6.19 19.68
C ASP A 165 -16.46 -6.12 19.32
N ASP A 166 -16.81 -5.43 18.22
CA ASP A 166 -18.19 -5.29 17.73
C ASP A 166 -18.74 -6.58 17.09
N LYS A 167 -17.92 -7.62 16.89
CA LYS A 167 -18.42 -8.97 16.54
C LYS A 167 -18.95 -9.75 17.75
N SER A 168 -18.93 -9.18 18.96
CA SER A 168 -19.40 -9.83 20.19
C SER A 168 -20.79 -9.40 20.68
N SER A 169 -21.68 -8.92 19.82
CA SER A 169 -23.11 -8.86 20.19
C SER A 169 -24.08 -9.03 19.02
N SER A 170 -24.25 -10.26 18.54
CA SER A 170 -25.58 -10.69 18.07
C SER A 170 -25.79 -12.17 18.38
N SER A 171 -26.92 -12.42 19.04
CA SER A 171 -27.38 -13.69 19.58
C SER A 171 -27.42 -14.82 18.57
N ALA A 172 -27.11 -16.03 19.06
CA ALA A 172 -27.15 -17.30 18.37
C ALA A 172 -28.38 -17.51 17.46
N SER A 173 -28.11 -17.95 16.23
CA SER A 173 -28.94 -18.95 15.56
C SER A 173 -28.05 -19.93 14.81
N LYS A 174 -28.24 -21.22 15.10
CA LYS A 174 -27.49 -22.34 14.52
C LYS A 174 -27.72 -22.39 13.01
N SER A 175 -26.64 -22.33 12.23
CA SER A 175 -26.58 -22.97 10.92
C SER A 175 -25.16 -23.51 10.72
N SER A 176 -25.06 -24.80 10.46
CA SER A 176 -23.80 -25.53 10.33
C SER A 176 -23.05 -25.11 9.08
N SER A 177 -21.89 -24.49 9.23
CA SER A 177 -20.90 -24.34 8.17
C SER A 177 -19.68 -25.22 8.48
N LYS A 178 -19.35 -26.13 7.55
CA LYS A 178 -18.05 -26.80 7.56
C LYS A 178 -17.00 -25.74 7.26
N GLN A 179 -16.26 -25.35 8.30
CA GLN A 179 -15.13 -24.45 8.21
C GLN A 179 -13.90 -25.26 7.76
N TRP A 180 -13.37 -24.94 6.58
CA TRP A 180 -12.10 -25.50 6.12
C TRP A 180 -10.97 -24.85 6.92
N LYS A 181 -10.19 -25.71 7.58
CA LYS A 181 -9.03 -25.36 8.39
C LYS A 181 -7.81 -25.39 7.48
N TRP A 182 -7.17 -24.25 7.25
CA TRP A 182 -5.84 -24.22 6.66
C TRP A 182 -4.87 -24.87 7.64
N LEU A 183 -4.26 -25.97 7.22
CA LEU A 183 -3.09 -26.56 7.85
C LEU A 183 -1.89 -25.71 7.43
N GLN A 184 -1.15 -25.21 8.40
CA GLN A 184 0.24 -24.81 8.21
C GLN A 184 1.05 -26.06 8.53
N ASP A 185 1.76 -26.57 7.53
CA ASP A 185 2.96 -27.37 7.75
C ASP A 185 4.16 -26.42 7.88
#